data_AF-A0A1G3E5X6-F1
#
_entry.id   AF-A0A1G3E5X6-F1
#
_cell.length_a   1.000
_cell.length_b   1.000
_cell.length_c   1.000
_cell.angle_alpha   90.00
_cell.angle_beta   90.00
_cell.angle_gamma   90.00
#
_symmetry.space_group_name_H-M   'P 1'
#
loop_
_entity.id
_entity.type
_entity.pdbx_description
1 polymer ?
#
loop_
_entity_poly.entity_id
_entity_poly.type
_entity_poly.pdbx_seq_one_letter_code
_entity_poly.pdbx_strand_id
1 'polypeptide(L)'
;MSETAEPPSHAEQILELKRQWAELPARHWQLLRLAPLATERGTGARPLRFAELTRYERHSPTLSVLRLSVQLPAQLLHREQNVLEVWLDHGLRTLEFGPASGLQVEPSNRGLGRFLAAQGILWAQQRCGHYQVLGGDFAAKDSFDENLRKHRDHLLEALGFTVTHDDLTPVKGSYSAALVSTLQGEWNREKVQQVSLLDAGKMLQQADQSLAEQSIKLRQKDQQLASNLRDEGALRFTISSLVVFCLFQAALLLWMIVS
;
A
#
# COMPACT_ATOMS: atom_id res chain seq x y z
N MET A 1 22.52 -23.12 51.90
CA MET A 1 22.23 -21.76 51.44
C MET A 1 21.47 -21.90 50.14
N SER A 2 20.14 -21.94 50.21
CA SER A 2 19.31 -21.96 49.00
C SER A 2 19.17 -20.52 48.54
N GLU A 3 19.72 -20.20 47.38
CA GLU A 3 19.41 -18.97 46.65
C GLU A 3 17.91 -18.97 46.36
N THR A 4 17.15 -18.24 47.18
CA THR A 4 15.78 -17.87 46.85
C THR A 4 15.90 -16.81 45.77
N ALA A 5 15.85 -17.22 44.50
CA ALA A 5 15.77 -16.29 43.39
C ALA A 5 14.54 -15.40 43.59
N GLU A 6 14.79 -14.09 43.69
CA GLU A 6 13.73 -13.08 43.80
C GLU A 6 12.81 -13.21 42.57
N PRO A 7 11.47 -13.21 42.74
CA PRO A 7 10.57 -13.36 41.61
C PRO A 7 10.80 -12.24 40.59
N PRO A 8 10.80 -12.54 39.28
CA PRO A 8 11.09 -11.56 38.25
C PRO A 8 10.09 -10.41 38.30
N SER A 9 10.58 -9.19 38.12
CA SER A 9 9.78 -7.96 38.09
C SER A 9 8.75 -7.99 36.97
N HIS A 10 7.62 -7.28 37.11
CA HIS A 10 6.60 -7.15 36.05
C HIS A 10 7.20 -6.72 34.70
N ALA A 11 8.18 -5.82 34.73
CA ALA A 11 8.90 -5.37 33.55
C ALA A 11 9.73 -6.49 32.89
N GLU A 12 10.36 -7.35 33.69
CA GLU A 12 11.14 -8.49 33.20
C GLU A 12 10.24 -9.57 32.60
N GLN A 13 9.08 -9.81 33.23
CA GLN A 13 8.06 -10.73 32.70
C GLN A 13 7.53 -10.27 31.34
N ILE A 14 7.27 -8.96 31.18
CA ILE A 14 6.85 -8.39 29.89
C ILE A 14 7.96 -8.53 28.85
N LEU A 15 9.20 -8.21 29.21
CA LEU A 15 10.32 -8.29 28.27
C LEU A 15 10.54 -9.71 27.75
N GLU A 16 10.45 -10.70 28.63
CA GLU A 16 10.57 -12.11 28.27
C GLU A 16 9.41 -12.54 27.35
N LEU A 17 8.17 -12.15 27.65
CA LEU A 17 7.03 -12.41 26.76
C LEU A 17 7.17 -11.73 25.39
N LYS A 18 7.62 -10.46 25.36
CA LYS A 18 7.91 -9.74 24.10
C LYS A 18 8.93 -10.51 23.26
N ARG A 19 10.00 -11.04 23.87
CA ARG A 19 11.02 -11.84 23.20
C ARG A 19 10.45 -13.16 22.65
N GLN A 20 9.74 -13.92 23.47
CA GLN A 20 9.15 -15.20 23.07
C GLN A 20 8.16 -15.05 21.90
N TRP A 21 7.37 -13.98 21.90
CA TRP A 21 6.36 -13.76 20.87
C TRP A 21 6.92 -13.16 19.58
N ALA A 22 8.15 -12.64 19.59
CA ALA A 22 8.78 -12.09 18.41
C ALA A 22 9.11 -13.16 17.34
N GLU A 23 9.26 -14.43 17.74
CA GLU A 23 9.72 -15.54 16.90
C GLU A 23 8.58 -16.38 16.28
N LEU A 24 7.31 -16.16 16.69
CA LEU A 24 6.21 -17.02 16.30
C LEU A 24 5.58 -16.61 14.94
N PRO A 25 5.14 -17.59 14.13
CA PRO A 25 4.56 -17.33 12.81
C PRO A 25 3.13 -16.79 12.91
N ALA A 26 2.71 -16.12 11.85
CA ALA A 26 1.37 -15.55 11.75
C ALA A 26 0.25 -16.58 11.67
N ARG A 27 -0.96 -16.16 12.04
CA ARG A 27 -2.10 -17.07 12.24
C ARG A 27 -3.20 -16.91 11.19
N HIS A 28 -3.40 -15.71 10.66
CA HIS A 28 -4.46 -15.44 9.70
C HIS A 28 -3.95 -14.57 8.56
N TRP A 29 -4.44 -14.88 7.35
CA TRP A 29 -4.10 -14.18 6.12
C TRP A 29 -5.37 -13.64 5.48
N GLN A 30 -5.29 -12.42 4.95
CA GLN A 30 -6.38 -11.76 4.25
C GLN A 30 -5.86 -11.04 3.01
N LEU A 31 -6.62 -11.12 1.91
CA LEU A 31 -6.28 -10.39 0.70
C LEU A 31 -6.70 -8.92 0.85
N LEU A 32 -5.76 -8.01 0.59
CA LEU A 32 -6.03 -6.59 0.44
C LEU A 32 -6.04 -6.20 -1.02
N ARG A 33 -6.98 -5.35 -1.39
CA ARG A 33 -7.02 -4.64 -2.66
C ARG A 33 -6.71 -3.16 -2.42
N LEU A 34 -5.64 -2.69 -3.05
CA LEU A 34 -5.22 -1.29 -3.07
C LEU A 34 -5.70 -0.66 -4.38
N ALA A 35 -6.65 0.26 -4.30
CA ALA A 35 -7.25 0.86 -5.48
C ALA A 35 -6.22 1.63 -6.33
N PRO A 36 -6.43 1.69 -7.66
CA PRO A 36 -5.66 2.59 -8.51
C PRO A 36 -5.94 4.04 -8.11
N LEU A 37 -4.90 4.85 -8.01
CA LEU A 37 -4.98 6.28 -7.71
C LEU A 37 -4.30 7.09 -8.81
N ALA A 38 -4.63 8.38 -8.89
CA ALA A 38 -3.98 9.30 -9.84
C ALA A 38 -2.45 9.30 -9.65
N THR A 39 -1.70 9.48 -10.73
CA THR A 39 -0.24 9.62 -10.64
C THR A 39 0.13 10.86 -9.83
N GLU A 40 1.14 10.74 -8.98
CA GLU A 40 1.62 11.82 -8.12
C GLU A 40 3.12 12.03 -8.30
N ARG A 41 3.59 13.28 -8.24
CA ARG A 41 5.00 13.61 -8.51
C ARG A 41 5.98 12.92 -7.55
N GLY A 42 5.58 12.65 -6.30
CA GLY A 42 6.44 12.01 -5.29
C GLY A 42 6.43 10.48 -5.30
N THR A 43 5.29 9.85 -5.58
CA THR A 43 5.12 8.38 -5.50
C THR A 43 5.02 7.70 -6.88
N GLY A 44 4.91 8.49 -7.95
CA GLY A 44 4.80 7.99 -9.32
C GLY A 44 3.43 7.41 -9.66
N ALA A 45 3.43 6.43 -10.58
CA ALA A 45 2.20 5.77 -11.01
C ALA A 45 1.63 4.90 -9.89
N ARG A 46 0.32 5.00 -9.68
CA ARG A 46 -0.36 4.30 -8.60
C ARG A 46 -1.38 3.27 -9.12
N PRO A 47 -0.93 2.15 -9.73
CA PRO A 47 -1.85 1.15 -10.29
C PRO A 47 -2.57 0.35 -9.20
N LEU A 48 -3.62 -0.36 -9.60
CA LEU A 48 -4.26 -1.41 -8.78
C LEU A 48 -3.18 -2.38 -8.30
N ARG A 49 -3.16 -2.68 -7.00
CA ARG A 49 -2.29 -3.69 -6.42
C ARG A 49 -3.07 -4.58 -5.46
N PHE A 50 -2.64 -5.82 -5.34
CA PHE A 50 -3.08 -6.71 -4.29
C PHE A 50 -1.94 -6.91 -3.30
N ALA A 51 -2.28 -7.04 -2.02
CA ALA A 51 -1.33 -7.27 -0.95
C ALA A 51 -1.89 -8.30 0.03
N GLU A 52 -1.02 -9.00 0.72
CA GLU A 52 -1.37 -9.93 1.78
C GLU A 52 -1.32 -9.20 3.12
N LEU A 53 -2.43 -9.20 3.86
CA LEU A 53 -2.47 -8.80 5.26
C LEU A 53 -2.32 -10.05 6.13
N THR A 54 -1.30 -10.00 6.96
CA THR A 54 -0.96 -11.03 7.90
C THR A 54 -1.28 -10.54 9.30
N ARG A 55 -2.10 -11.30 10.03
CA ARG A 55 -2.56 -10.97 11.38
C ARG A 55 -2.10 -12.00 12.40
N TYR A 56 -1.44 -11.51 13.44
CA TYR A 56 -0.92 -12.30 14.54
C TYR A 56 -1.42 -11.73 15.87
N GLU A 57 -2.04 -12.57 16.69
CA GLU A 57 -2.54 -12.21 18.02
C GLU A 57 -2.03 -13.20 19.07
N ARG A 58 -1.61 -12.68 20.22
CA ARG A 58 -1.36 -13.46 21.44
C ARG A 58 -1.88 -12.73 22.67
N HIS A 59 -2.24 -13.55 23.65
CA HIS A 59 -2.80 -13.08 24.91
C HIS A 59 -2.21 -13.91 26.05
N SER A 60 -1.80 -13.23 27.09
CA SER A 60 -1.55 -13.75 28.43
C SER A 60 -2.35 -12.92 29.43
N PRO A 61 -2.41 -13.33 30.71
CA PRO A 61 -3.05 -12.52 31.74
C PRO A 61 -2.41 -11.14 31.94
N THR A 62 -1.11 -10.99 31.61
CA THR A 62 -0.34 -9.76 31.83
C THR A 62 -0.14 -8.93 30.57
N LEU A 63 -0.08 -9.56 29.40
CA LEU A 63 0.26 -8.91 28.13
C LEU A 63 -0.63 -9.42 27.02
N SER A 64 -1.01 -8.55 26.09
CA SER A 64 -1.56 -8.96 24.80
C SER A 64 -0.83 -8.24 23.67
N VAL A 65 -0.72 -8.90 22.52
CA VAL A 65 -0.14 -8.28 21.33
C VAL A 65 -0.99 -8.57 20.10
N LEU A 66 -1.09 -7.55 19.25
CA LEU A 66 -1.46 -7.66 17.86
C LEU A 66 -0.27 -7.24 17.01
N ARG A 67 0.13 -8.08 16.07
CA ARG A 67 1.05 -7.71 15.00
C ARG A 67 0.32 -7.85 13.67
N LEU A 68 0.31 -6.77 12.90
CA LEU A 68 -0.18 -6.71 11.53
C LEU A 68 1.01 -6.52 10.60
N SER A 69 1.08 -7.29 9.52
CA SER A 69 2.09 -7.14 8.49
C SER A 69 1.44 -7.12 7.11
N VAL A 70 1.93 -6.27 6.21
CA VAL A 70 1.47 -6.21 4.82
C VAL A 70 2.60 -6.56 3.86
N GLN A 71 2.38 -7.59 3.05
CA GLN A 71 3.33 -8.01 2.04
C GLN A 71 2.77 -7.78 0.64
N LEU A 72 3.56 -7.18 -0.24
CA LEU A 72 3.21 -7.03 -1.64
C LEU A 72 3.90 -8.12 -2.48
N PRO A 73 3.22 -8.66 -3.51
CA PRO A 73 3.85 -9.58 -4.45
C PRO A 73 5.09 -8.96 -5.10
N ALA A 74 6.14 -9.77 -5.26
CA ALA A 74 7.40 -9.39 -5.90
C ALA A 74 8.15 -8.19 -5.27
N GLN A 75 7.88 -7.89 -4.00
CA GLN A 75 8.57 -6.82 -3.27
C GLN A 75 9.24 -7.40 -2.02
N LEU A 76 10.57 -7.26 -1.94
CA LEU A 76 11.33 -7.55 -0.73
C LEU A 76 11.36 -6.28 0.13
N LEU A 77 10.81 -6.39 1.34
CA LEU A 77 10.77 -5.29 2.31
C LEU A 77 11.68 -5.60 3.49
N HIS A 78 12.17 -4.56 4.16
CA HIS A 78 12.83 -4.72 5.45
C HIS A 78 11.86 -5.28 6.50
N ARG A 79 12.39 -6.00 7.49
CA ARG A 79 11.57 -6.74 8.49
C ARG A 79 10.60 -5.86 9.28
N GLU A 80 10.91 -4.58 9.49
CA GLU A 80 10.06 -3.62 10.23
C GLU A 80 9.13 -2.81 9.33
N GLN A 81 9.27 -2.92 8.01
CA GLN A 81 8.46 -2.17 7.06
C GLN A 81 7.11 -2.88 6.84
N ASN A 82 6.05 -2.10 6.71
CA ASN A 82 4.66 -2.58 6.66
C ASN A 82 4.21 -3.36 7.90
N VAL A 83 4.89 -3.19 9.03
CA VAL A 83 4.53 -3.83 10.29
C VAL A 83 3.95 -2.81 11.25
N LEU A 84 2.79 -3.12 11.82
CA LEU A 84 2.25 -2.43 12.98
C LEU A 84 2.18 -3.41 14.14
N GLU A 85 2.61 -2.96 15.31
CA GLU A 85 2.42 -3.68 16.56
C GLU A 85 1.57 -2.88 17.52
N VAL A 86 0.70 -3.56 18.24
CA VAL A 86 -0.09 -2.99 19.34
C VAL A 86 0.09 -3.88 20.54
N TRP A 87 0.71 -3.34 21.58
CA TRP A 87 0.98 -4.02 22.83
C TRP A 87 0.03 -3.51 23.91
N LEU A 88 -0.59 -4.43 24.65
CA LEU A 88 -1.46 -4.12 25.78
C LEU A 88 -0.83 -4.69 27.04
N ASP A 89 -0.50 -3.84 28.00
CA ASP A 89 -0.15 -4.26 29.35
C ASP A 89 -1.41 -4.26 30.21
N HIS A 90 -1.84 -5.45 30.63
CA HIS A 90 -3.04 -5.63 31.45
C HIS A 90 -2.81 -5.27 32.93
N GLY A 91 -1.56 -5.32 33.40
CA GLY A 91 -1.18 -4.91 34.75
C GLY A 91 -1.24 -3.40 34.91
N LEU A 92 -0.61 -2.67 33.98
CA LEU A 92 -0.60 -1.20 33.98
C LEU A 92 -1.82 -0.57 33.28
N ARG A 93 -2.62 -1.36 32.58
CA ARG A 93 -3.77 -0.91 31.76
C ARG A 93 -3.35 0.12 30.72
N THR A 94 -2.24 -0.15 30.05
CA THR A 94 -1.66 0.72 29.02
C THR A 94 -1.66 0.06 27.66
N LEU A 95 -1.69 0.87 26.62
CA LEU A 95 -1.56 0.49 25.22
C LEU A 95 -0.35 1.20 24.62
N GLU A 96 0.50 0.46 23.91
CA GLU A 96 1.67 0.99 23.19
C GLU A 96 1.55 0.63 21.70
N PHE A 97 1.74 1.61 20.83
CA PHE A 97 1.86 1.39 19.38
C PHE A 97 3.33 1.25 19.00
N GLY A 98 3.65 0.21 18.23
CA GLY A 98 4.98 -0.06 17.69
C GLY A 98 4.98 -0.22 16.17
N PRO A 99 6.17 -0.31 15.55
CA PRO A 99 7.48 -0.37 16.20
C PRO A 99 7.96 0.98 16.74
N ALA A 100 8.92 0.97 17.68
CA ALA A 100 9.51 2.20 18.24
C ALA A 100 10.15 3.10 17.17
N SER A 101 10.56 2.52 16.03
CA SER A 101 11.09 3.21 14.86
C SER A 101 10.04 3.98 14.05
N GLY A 102 8.75 3.87 14.41
CA GLY A 102 7.60 4.46 13.74
C GLY A 102 7.00 3.53 12.67
N LEU A 103 5.72 3.73 12.35
CA LEU A 103 5.04 2.96 11.32
C LEU A 103 5.53 3.39 9.92
N GLN A 104 6.31 2.53 9.27
CA GLN A 104 6.77 2.73 7.90
C GLN A 104 5.96 1.88 6.95
N VAL A 105 5.31 2.51 5.96
CA VAL A 105 4.49 1.80 4.97
C VAL A 105 4.94 2.04 3.55
N GLU A 106 4.96 0.95 2.77
CA GLU A 106 5.27 0.92 1.36
C GLU A 106 4.30 -0.02 0.63
N PRO A 107 3.60 0.40 -0.43
CA PRO A 107 3.66 1.71 -1.09
C PRO A 107 3.11 2.85 -0.22
N SER A 108 3.89 3.92 -0.12
CA SER A 108 3.48 5.17 0.55
C SER A 108 2.28 5.83 -0.16
N ASN A 109 1.56 6.68 0.58
CA ASN A 109 0.37 7.42 0.11
C ASN A 109 -0.73 6.56 -0.57
N ARG A 110 -0.96 5.35 -0.05
CA ARG A 110 -2.04 4.45 -0.50
C ARG A 110 -3.14 4.21 0.55
N GLY A 111 -3.06 4.88 1.69
CA GLY A 111 -3.98 4.66 2.83
C GLY A 111 -3.61 3.47 3.72
N LEU A 112 -2.52 2.74 3.41
CA LEU A 112 -2.05 1.58 4.19
C LEU A 112 -1.73 1.91 5.66
N GLY A 113 -1.02 3.02 5.92
CA GLY A 113 -0.68 3.41 7.29
C GLY A 113 -1.90 3.63 8.17
N ARG A 114 -2.87 4.42 7.67
CA ARG A 114 -4.15 4.65 8.36
C ARG A 114 -4.96 3.36 8.51
N PHE A 115 -4.98 2.51 7.48
CA PHE A 115 -5.64 1.21 7.54
C PHE A 115 -5.06 0.32 8.65
N LEU A 116 -3.73 0.15 8.70
CA LEU A 116 -3.08 -0.65 9.74
C LEU A 116 -3.38 -0.10 11.13
N ALA A 117 -3.19 1.21 11.34
CA ALA A 117 -3.44 1.85 12.62
C ALA A 117 -4.91 1.71 13.04
N ALA A 118 -5.86 1.91 12.12
CA ALA A 118 -7.28 1.71 12.37
C ALA A 118 -7.62 0.26 12.77
N GLN A 119 -7.02 -0.74 12.11
CA GLN A 119 -7.19 -2.14 12.50
C GLN A 119 -6.65 -2.43 13.91
N GLY A 120 -5.52 -1.83 14.26
CA GLY A 120 -4.95 -1.91 15.61
C GLY A 120 -5.84 -1.27 16.66
N ILE A 121 -6.37 -0.08 16.38
CA ILE A 121 -7.31 0.65 17.24
C ILE A 121 -8.58 -0.16 17.46
N LEU A 122 -9.21 -0.66 16.39
CA LEU A 122 -10.44 -1.45 16.50
C LEU A 122 -10.24 -2.72 17.33
N TRP A 123 -9.11 -3.41 17.17
CA TRP A 123 -8.78 -4.58 17.98
C TRP A 123 -8.62 -4.23 19.46
N ALA A 124 -7.93 -3.13 19.76
CA ALA A 124 -7.75 -2.68 21.14
C ALA A 124 -9.08 -2.25 21.78
N GLN A 125 -9.92 -1.53 21.04
CA GLN A 125 -11.23 -1.06 21.51
C GLN A 125 -12.16 -2.21 21.92
N GLN A 126 -12.10 -3.34 21.21
CA GLN A 126 -12.91 -4.53 21.53
C GLN A 126 -12.62 -5.12 22.92
N ARG A 127 -11.43 -4.90 23.47
CA ARG A 127 -10.95 -5.57 24.69
C ARG A 127 -10.67 -4.61 25.84
N CYS A 128 -10.15 -3.43 25.52
CA CYS A 128 -9.51 -2.55 26.50
C CYS A 128 -9.74 -1.06 26.19
N GLY A 129 -10.95 -0.67 25.77
CA GLY A 129 -11.29 0.73 25.46
C GLY A 129 -11.02 1.74 26.60
N HIS A 130 -10.92 1.28 27.84
CA HIS A 130 -10.62 2.09 29.02
C HIS A 130 -9.12 2.16 29.38
N TYR A 131 -8.24 1.56 28.58
CA TYR A 131 -6.80 1.60 28.82
C TYR A 131 -6.22 2.95 28.37
N GLN A 132 -5.15 3.37 29.03
CA GLN A 132 -4.42 4.57 28.67
C GLN A 132 -3.53 4.31 27.46
N VAL A 133 -3.48 5.24 26.52
CA VAL A 133 -2.58 5.13 25.37
C VAL A 133 -1.24 5.79 25.74
N LEU A 134 -0.17 5.02 25.67
CA LEU A 134 1.18 5.54 25.80
C LEU A 134 1.52 6.30 24.51
N GLY A 135 1.82 7.58 24.68
CA GLY A 135 2.35 8.41 23.62
C GLY A 135 3.79 8.04 23.27
N GLY A 136 4.30 8.64 22.21
CA GLY A 136 5.68 8.47 21.80
C GLY A 136 6.23 9.73 21.15
N ASP A 137 7.56 9.84 21.15
CA ASP A 137 8.27 10.89 20.44
C ASP A 137 8.44 10.52 18.97
N PHE A 138 8.42 11.50 18.08
CA PHE A 138 8.73 11.29 16.67
C PHE A 138 10.21 10.98 16.48
N ALA A 139 10.51 10.05 15.58
CA ALA A 139 11.89 9.72 15.25
C ALA A 139 12.57 10.90 14.54
N ALA A 140 13.81 11.21 14.92
CA ALA A 140 14.57 12.35 14.37
C ALA A 140 14.71 12.32 12.84
N LYS A 141 14.72 11.12 12.23
CA LYS A 141 14.77 10.90 10.77
C LYS A 141 13.55 11.45 10.02
N ASP A 142 12.38 11.50 10.66
CA ASP A 142 11.13 11.94 10.04
C ASP A 142 11.01 13.47 9.97
N SER A 143 12.06 14.17 10.41
CA SER A 143 12.03 15.61 10.65
C SER A 143 12.48 16.46 9.47
N PHE A 144 13.08 15.86 8.43
CA PHE A 144 13.72 16.64 7.36
C PHE A 144 12.81 16.96 6.17
N ASP A 145 11.67 16.26 6.02
CA ASP A 145 10.69 16.52 4.97
C ASP A 145 9.36 17.05 5.55
N GLU A 146 9.06 18.31 5.25
CA GLU A 146 7.86 19.00 5.72
C GLU A 146 6.57 18.34 5.22
N ASN A 147 6.56 17.78 4.00
CA ASN A 147 5.38 17.13 3.46
C ASN A 147 5.10 15.79 4.16
N LEU A 148 6.15 15.01 4.44
CA LEU A 148 6.00 13.76 5.21
C LEU A 148 5.51 14.05 6.64
N ARG A 149 6.00 15.13 7.24
CA ARG A 149 5.54 15.59 8.56
C ARG A 149 4.04 15.92 8.55
N LYS A 150 3.59 16.75 7.61
CA LYS A 150 2.17 17.11 7.47
C LYS A 150 1.28 15.88 7.23
N HIS A 151 1.73 14.94 6.39
CA HIS A 151 0.98 13.70 6.16
C HIS A 151 0.86 12.83 7.41
N ARG A 152 1.94 12.69 8.18
CA ARG A 152 1.95 11.95 9.45
C ARG A 152 1.02 12.60 10.47
N ASP A 153 1.16 13.90 10.68
CA ASP A 153 0.40 14.64 11.69
C ASP A 153 -1.10 14.58 11.35
N HIS A 154 -1.46 14.81 10.08
CA HIS A 154 -2.84 14.66 9.62
C HIS A 154 -3.39 13.24 9.80
N LEU A 155 -2.56 12.20 9.58
CA LEU A 155 -2.95 10.82 9.82
C LEU A 155 -3.23 10.57 11.31
N LEU A 156 -2.35 11.04 12.20
CA LEU A 156 -2.47 10.86 13.65
C LEU A 156 -3.69 11.60 14.20
N GLU A 157 -3.89 12.86 13.82
CA GLU A 157 -5.05 13.65 14.20
C GLU A 157 -6.36 13.00 13.73
N ALA A 158 -6.39 12.49 12.50
CA ALA A 158 -7.56 11.80 11.97
C ALA A 158 -7.87 10.44 12.64
N LEU A 159 -6.92 9.90 13.42
CA LEU A 159 -7.12 8.72 14.27
C LEU A 159 -7.44 9.11 15.73
N GLY A 160 -7.54 10.41 16.03
CA GLY A 160 -7.86 10.92 17.37
C GLY A 160 -6.65 11.11 18.29
N PHE A 161 -5.42 11.13 17.77
CA PHE A 161 -4.24 11.49 18.54
C PHE A 161 -4.09 13.02 18.63
N THR A 162 -3.53 13.47 19.74
CA THR A 162 -3.04 14.84 19.90
C THR A 162 -1.58 14.87 19.51
N VAL A 163 -1.22 15.72 18.55
CA VAL A 163 0.16 15.95 18.11
C VAL A 163 0.65 17.26 18.71
N THR A 164 1.78 17.21 19.40
CA THR A 164 2.42 18.38 20.02
C THR A 164 3.84 18.52 19.50
N HIS A 165 4.21 19.74 19.09
CA HIS A 165 5.58 20.07 18.66
C HIS A 165 6.19 21.09 19.61
N ASP A 166 7.51 21.07 19.73
CA ASP A 166 8.25 22.09 20.48
C ASP A 166 8.34 23.39 19.65
N ASP A 167 7.95 24.51 20.26
CA ASP A 167 7.95 25.84 19.65
C ASP A 167 9.35 26.28 19.18
N LEU A 168 10.41 25.82 19.87
CA LEU A 168 11.80 26.15 19.54
C LEU A 168 12.40 25.21 18.51
N THR A 169 11.89 23.97 18.43
CA THR A 169 12.37 22.95 17.49
C THR A 169 11.19 22.16 16.91
N PRO A 170 10.54 22.63 15.83
CA PRO A 170 9.35 21.97 15.25
C PRO A 170 9.62 20.56 14.67
N VAL A 171 10.89 20.16 14.65
CA VAL A 171 11.43 18.85 14.31
C VAL A 171 11.16 17.85 15.45
N LYS A 172 11.18 18.29 16.70
CA LYS A 172 10.85 17.49 17.86
C LYS A 172 9.38 17.66 18.18
N GLY A 173 8.67 16.54 18.13
CA GLY A 173 7.29 16.47 18.55
C GLY A 173 6.98 15.10 19.10
N SER A 174 5.81 15.01 19.71
CA SER A 174 5.27 13.80 20.30
C SER A 174 3.80 13.67 19.93
N TYR A 175 3.31 12.45 20.07
CA TYR A 175 1.89 12.13 19.92
C TYR A 175 1.40 11.47 21.19
N SER A 176 0.14 11.73 21.56
CA SER A 176 -0.50 11.10 22.71
C SER A 176 -2.00 10.97 22.52
N ALA A 177 -2.63 10.09 23.29
CA ALA A 177 -4.08 10.00 23.39
C ALA A 177 -4.47 9.61 24.82
N ALA A 178 -5.63 10.05 25.28
CA ALA A 178 -6.05 9.80 26.66
C ALA A 178 -6.42 8.32 26.87
N LEU A 179 -7.38 7.82 26.09
CA LEU A 179 -7.89 6.46 26.21
C LEU A 179 -8.01 5.79 24.84
N VAL A 180 -7.97 4.47 24.83
CA VAL A 180 -8.18 3.68 23.60
C VAL A 180 -9.55 3.97 22.97
N SER A 181 -10.57 4.23 23.79
CA SER A 181 -11.93 4.56 23.34
C SER A 181 -12.05 5.92 22.64
N THR A 182 -11.11 6.86 22.85
CA THR A 182 -11.15 8.16 22.15
C THR A 182 -10.55 8.09 20.75
N LEU A 183 -9.83 7.01 20.44
CA LEU A 183 -9.23 6.80 19.12
C LEU A 183 -10.30 6.45 18.07
N GLN A 184 -10.02 6.79 16.82
CA GLN A 184 -10.92 6.56 15.69
C GLN A 184 -10.39 5.44 14.81
N GLY A 185 -11.08 4.29 14.83
CA GLY A 185 -10.74 3.11 14.04
C GLY A 185 -11.21 3.15 12.58
N GLU A 186 -11.22 4.33 11.93
CA GLU A 186 -11.74 4.51 10.58
C GLU A 186 -10.62 4.71 9.53
N TRP A 187 -10.81 4.08 8.36
CA TRP A 187 -9.94 4.24 7.20
C TRP A 187 -10.76 4.41 5.92
N ASN A 188 -10.12 4.91 4.87
CA ASN A 188 -10.75 5.02 3.56
C ASN A 188 -10.85 3.63 2.89
N ARG A 189 -12.07 3.09 2.87
CA ARG A 189 -12.40 1.79 2.27
C ARG A 189 -12.38 1.79 0.74
N GLU A 190 -12.33 2.94 0.09
CA GLU A 190 -12.14 2.99 -1.36
C GLU A 190 -10.67 2.74 -1.71
N LYS A 191 -9.75 3.30 -0.92
CA LYS A 191 -8.30 3.14 -1.11
C LYS A 191 -7.81 1.74 -0.74
N VAL A 192 -8.26 1.21 0.40
CA VAL A 192 -7.84 -0.10 0.94
C VAL A 192 -9.04 -0.94 1.30
N GLN A 193 -9.20 -2.07 0.61
CA GLN A 193 -10.31 -3.01 0.78
C GLN A 193 -9.79 -4.36 1.26
N GLN A 194 -10.44 -4.93 2.26
CA GLN A 194 -10.30 -6.35 2.59
C GLN A 194 -11.20 -7.14 1.63
N VAL A 195 -10.63 -8.14 0.96
CA VAL A 195 -11.30 -8.91 -0.08
C VAL A 195 -11.51 -10.34 0.42
N SER A 196 -12.75 -10.82 0.36
CA SER A 196 -13.06 -12.21 0.68
C SER A 196 -12.52 -13.14 -0.40
N LEU A 197 -12.31 -14.42 -0.08
CA LEU A 197 -11.83 -15.40 -1.07
C LEU A 197 -12.77 -15.52 -2.28
N LEU A 198 -14.09 -15.47 -2.04
CA LEU A 198 -15.08 -15.53 -3.11
C LEU A 198 -15.03 -14.29 -4.00
N ASP A 199 -14.89 -13.10 -3.41
CA ASP A 199 -14.79 -11.86 -4.18
C ASP A 199 -13.48 -11.80 -4.96
N ALA A 200 -12.39 -12.32 -4.40
CA ALA A 200 -11.13 -12.49 -5.12
C ALA A 200 -11.30 -13.42 -6.34
N GLY A 201 -12.03 -14.54 -6.18
CA GLY A 201 -12.37 -15.43 -7.28
C GLY A 201 -13.20 -14.74 -8.37
N LYS A 202 -14.20 -13.94 -7.99
CA LYS A 202 -15.00 -13.14 -8.93
C LYS A 202 -14.15 -12.12 -9.68
N MET A 203 -13.26 -11.41 -8.98
CA MET A 203 -12.35 -10.45 -9.61
C MET A 203 -11.42 -11.14 -10.61
N LEU A 204 -10.89 -12.31 -10.27
CA LEU A 204 -10.04 -13.09 -11.16
C LEU A 204 -10.81 -13.54 -12.41
N GLN A 205 -12.02 -14.08 -12.25
CA GLN A 205 -12.87 -14.49 -13.36
C GLN A 205 -13.21 -13.31 -14.28
N GLN A 206 -13.53 -12.15 -13.71
CA GLN A 206 -13.82 -10.94 -14.48
C GLN A 206 -12.58 -10.42 -15.22
N ALA A 207 -11.40 -10.49 -14.60
CA ALA A 207 -10.15 -10.12 -15.24
C ALA A 207 -9.83 -11.03 -16.43
N ASP A 208 -10.04 -12.34 -16.30
CA ASP A 208 -9.85 -13.31 -17.39
C ASP A 208 -10.78 -13.03 -18.59
N GLN A 209 -12.06 -12.78 -18.32
CA GLN A 209 -13.02 -12.38 -19.36
C GLN A 209 -12.61 -11.07 -20.05
N SER A 210 -12.19 -10.07 -19.27
CA SER A 210 -11.74 -8.78 -19.81
C SER A 210 -10.49 -8.92 -20.67
N LEU A 211 -9.55 -9.78 -20.27
CA LEU A 211 -8.34 -10.08 -21.04
C LEU A 211 -8.68 -10.78 -22.36
N ALA A 212 -9.61 -11.74 -22.33
CA ALA A 212 -10.09 -12.41 -23.53
C ALA A 212 -10.72 -11.41 -24.52
N GLU A 213 -11.58 -10.50 -24.03
CA GLU A 213 -12.18 -9.44 -24.86
C GLU A 213 -11.13 -8.49 -25.46
N GLN A 214 -10.15 -8.07 -24.66
CA GLN A 214 -9.06 -7.22 -25.14
C GLN A 214 -8.21 -7.92 -26.21
N SER A 215 -7.96 -9.23 -26.07
CA SER A 215 -7.22 -10.01 -27.05
C SER A 215 -7.93 -10.06 -28.42
N ILE A 216 -9.26 -10.14 -28.43
CA ILE A 216 -10.06 -10.11 -29.66
C ILE A 216 -9.97 -8.73 -30.30
N LYS A 217 -10.11 -7.66 -29.51
CA LYS A 217 -9.99 -6.27 -30.00
C LYS A 217 -8.60 -6.00 -30.59
N LEU A 218 -7.54 -6.49 -29.95
CA LEU A 218 -6.17 -6.37 -30.47
C LEU A 218 -6.04 -7.06 -31.83
N ARG A 219 -6.52 -8.30 -31.96
CA ARG A 219 -6.50 -9.02 -33.25
C ARG A 219 -7.26 -8.28 -34.35
N GLN A 220 -8.42 -7.69 -34.04
CA GLN A 220 -9.18 -6.89 -35.01
C GLN A 220 -8.39 -5.65 -35.45
N LYS A 221 -7.72 -4.97 -34.52
CA LYS A 221 -6.87 -3.81 -34.83
C LYS A 221 -5.67 -4.21 -35.69
N ASP A 222 -5.03 -5.33 -35.39
CA ASP A 222 -3.91 -5.84 -36.18
C ASP A 222 -4.35 -6.20 -37.61
N GLN A 223 -5.55 -6.77 -37.78
CA GLN A 223 -6.12 -7.04 -39.11
C GLN A 223 -6.40 -5.75 -39.89
N GLN A 224 -6.94 -4.72 -39.23
CA GLN A 224 -7.15 -3.40 -39.84
C GLN A 224 -5.85 -2.72 -40.24
N LEU A 225 -4.81 -2.84 -39.41
CA LEU A 225 -3.47 -2.32 -39.76
C LEU A 225 -2.89 -3.06 -40.97
N ALA A 226 -3.02 -4.39 -41.01
CA ALA A 226 -2.55 -5.19 -42.13
C ALA A 226 -3.29 -4.89 -43.44
N SER A 227 -4.62 -4.64 -43.39
CA SER A 227 -5.38 -4.22 -44.57
C SER A 227 -4.96 -2.82 -45.03
N ASN A 228 -4.86 -1.85 -44.11
CA ASN A 228 -4.46 -0.49 -44.45
C ASN A 228 -3.04 -0.45 -45.07
N LEU A 229 -2.11 -1.25 -44.54
CA LEU A 229 -0.76 -1.36 -45.11
C LEU A 229 -0.77 -1.99 -46.53
N ARG A 230 -1.66 -2.96 -46.79
CA ARG A 230 -1.84 -3.50 -48.15
C ARG A 230 -2.41 -2.45 -49.10
N ASP A 231 -3.42 -1.71 -48.66
CA ASP A 231 -4.06 -0.67 -49.46
C ASP A 231 -3.08 0.48 -49.77
N GLU A 232 -2.26 0.88 -48.79
CA GLU A 232 -1.17 1.84 -49.02
C GLU A 232 -0.16 1.32 -50.05
N GLY A 233 0.20 0.04 -49.99
CA GLY A 233 1.08 -0.60 -50.98
C GLY A 233 0.49 -0.58 -52.40
N ALA A 234 -0.80 -0.92 -52.52
CA ALA A 234 -1.53 -0.86 -53.78
C ALA A 234 -1.61 0.57 -54.31
N LEU A 235 -1.93 1.55 -53.46
CA LEU A 235 -2.02 2.95 -53.83
C LEU A 235 -0.67 3.48 -54.33
N ARG A 236 0.43 3.17 -53.63
CA ARG A 236 1.79 3.53 -54.07
C ARG A 236 2.11 2.94 -55.43
N PHE A 237 1.74 1.67 -55.66
CA PHE A 237 1.92 1.03 -56.96
C PHE A 237 1.11 1.72 -58.07
N THR A 238 -0.16 2.05 -57.84
CA THR A 238 -1.00 2.75 -58.81
C THR A 238 -0.45 4.15 -59.13
N ILE A 239 -0.01 4.91 -58.11
CA ILE A 239 0.63 6.22 -58.31
C ILE A 239 1.89 6.08 -59.16
N SER A 240 2.78 5.13 -58.83
CA SER A 240 3.99 4.87 -59.61
C SER A 240 3.67 4.48 -61.06
N SER A 241 2.68 3.61 -61.28
CA SER A 241 2.23 3.21 -62.61
C SER A 241 1.70 4.40 -63.43
N LEU A 242 0.88 5.25 -62.81
CA LEU A 242 0.34 6.46 -63.45
C LEU A 242 1.45 7.44 -63.82
N VAL A 243 2.43 7.66 -62.92
CA VAL A 243 3.59 8.52 -63.19
C VAL A 243 4.39 8.01 -64.39
N VAL A 244 4.70 6.71 -64.43
CA VAL A 244 5.42 6.10 -65.57
C VAL A 244 4.62 6.23 -66.87
N PHE A 245 3.30 6.02 -66.83
CA PHE A 245 2.43 6.18 -67.99
C PHE A 245 2.39 7.62 -68.51
N CYS A 246 2.25 8.61 -67.62
CA CYS A 246 2.29 10.03 -68.00
C CYS A 246 3.63 10.42 -68.63
N LEU A 247 4.76 9.94 -68.08
CA LEU A 247 6.08 10.17 -68.66
C LEU A 247 6.22 9.56 -70.06
N PHE A 248 5.69 8.35 -70.26
CA PHE A 248 5.68 7.69 -71.56
C PHE A 248 4.83 8.45 -72.58
N GLN A 249 3.62 8.88 -72.21
CA GLN A 249 2.76 9.68 -73.10
C GLN A 249 3.41 11.02 -73.47
N ALA A 250 4.05 11.70 -72.51
CA ALA A 250 4.78 12.94 -72.79
C ALA A 250 5.94 12.73 -73.77
N ALA A 251 6.68 11.63 -73.63
CA ALA A 251 7.75 11.26 -74.56
C ALA A 251 7.23 10.94 -75.97
N LEU A 252 6.11 10.20 -76.09
CA LEU A 252 5.47 9.93 -77.38
C LEU A 252 4.97 11.21 -78.06
N LEU A 253 4.36 12.13 -77.31
CA LEU A 253 3.91 13.41 -77.85
C LEU A 253 5.08 14.27 -78.33
N LEU A 254 6.17 14.33 -77.56
CA LEU A 254 7.40 15.01 -77.99
C LEU A 254 7.96 14.40 -79.27
N TRP A 255 7.97 13.07 -79.37
CA TRP A 255 8.44 12.39 -80.57
C TRP A 255 7.59 12.75 -81.79
N MET A 256 6.26 12.73 -81.67
CA MET A 256 5.36 13.11 -82.77
C MET A 256 5.47 14.58 -83.20
N ILE A 257 5.81 15.49 -82.29
CA ILE A 257 5.99 16.91 -82.61
C ILE A 257 7.32 17.17 -83.31
N VAL A 258 8.35 16.38 -82.99
CA VAL A 258 9.71 16.52 -83.54
C VAL A 258 9.89 15.76 -84.85
N SER A 259 9.09 14.73 -85.13
CA SER A 259 9.07 13.98 -86.41
C SER A 259 8.25 14.70 -87.49
#